data_AF-A0A8S0S3G7-F1
#
_entry.id   AF-A0A8S0S3G7-F1
#
_cell.length_a   1.000
_cell.length_b   1.000
_cell.length_c   1.000
_cell.angle_alpha   90.00
_cell.angle_beta   90.00
_cell.angle_gamma   90.00
#
_symmetry.space_group_name_H-M   'P 1'
#
loop_
_entity.id
_entity.type
_entity.pdbx_description
1 polymer ?
#
loop_
_entity_poly.entity_id
_entity_poly.type
_entity_poly.pdbx_seq_one_letter_code
_entity_poly.pdbx_strand_id
1 'polypeptide(L)'
;MLFGKGMQWDLLCINRNLMNIFVGFLLFLFVVSKHGVDASIHEYKNEAFIPRFNSFFFHGGSEGLYASKILEPPKMTTNDDNAKPLNGKSFIRFESIIFRRPKEIADKQNEMQQSTGVIEAIVVEVKDRDKIGGAYMNSNAICCNPALAKDLSCKLGEVIIRQDSDNPDWPKRLQTSFQGKNEEANMILQTVEINKTGMYYLYFVFCDPELKGTLISGRTVWRNPEGYLPGKMAPLMTFYGLMSLAYLALGLLWFLRFVQHWKDIIQLHYQITAVIGLGMCEMALWYFEYANFNDSGSRPMGITLWAVTFSAIKKTVSRLLLLVVSMGYGVMRPTLGGITTKIILLGAVYFVASEALELVEHLGNINDFAGKSRLFLVLPVALLDAFFIIWIFSSLSKTLEKLQMRRSMAKLELYRKFTNALAVSVLLSVAWIGYEVESLSLSLALSLSLVHNMRAYALCHLCLTDTKRALITCKIQIFFI
;
A
#
# COMPACT_ATOMS: atom_id res chain seq x y z
N MET A 1 0.70 -44.09 28.88
CA MET A 1 -0.53 -43.77 29.64
C MET A 1 -0.24 -42.52 30.46
N LEU A 2 -0.55 -41.32 29.94
CA LEU A 2 -0.61 -40.03 30.67
C LEU A 2 -1.12 -38.87 29.78
N PHE A 3 -1.80 -39.18 28.67
CA PHE A 3 -2.76 -38.28 28.03
C PHE A 3 -4.09 -38.47 28.76
N GLY A 4 -4.25 -37.85 29.93
CA GLY A 4 -5.32 -38.24 30.87
C GLY A 4 -5.91 -37.13 31.73
N LYS A 5 -5.67 -35.86 31.42
CA LYS A 5 -6.45 -34.74 31.97
C LYS A 5 -6.67 -33.72 30.85
N GLY A 6 -7.94 -33.56 30.48
CA GLY A 6 -8.39 -32.71 29.39
C GLY A 6 -7.80 -31.31 29.50
N MET A 7 -7.05 -30.95 28.46
CA MET A 7 -6.63 -29.59 28.17
C MET A 7 -7.89 -28.81 27.78
N GLN A 8 -8.58 -28.26 28.76
CA GLN A 8 -9.80 -27.50 28.52
C GLN A 8 -9.43 -26.12 27.98
N TRP A 9 -9.40 -26.01 26.65
CA TRP A 9 -9.24 -24.77 25.89
C TRP A 9 -10.46 -23.86 26.04
N ASP A 10 -11.01 -23.62 27.24
CA ASP A 10 -12.29 -22.92 27.39
C ASP A 10 -12.29 -21.48 26.85
N LEU A 11 -11.13 -20.85 26.71
CA LEU A 11 -11.01 -19.51 26.15
C LEU A 11 -10.91 -19.49 24.61
N LEU A 12 -10.57 -20.63 24.00
CA LEU A 12 -10.37 -20.80 22.55
C LEU A 12 -11.30 -21.87 21.96
N CYS A 13 -12.17 -22.48 22.77
CA CYS A 13 -13.45 -23.04 22.37
C CYS A 13 -14.37 -21.89 21.92
N ILE A 14 -13.94 -21.24 20.85
CA ILE A 14 -14.81 -20.61 19.87
C ILE A 14 -15.98 -21.59 19.69
N ASN A 15 -17.20 -21.12 19.97
CA ASN A 15 -18.42 -21.89 19.73
C ASN A 15 -18.26 -22.66 18.40
N ARG A 16 -18.53 -23.97 18.37
CA ARG A 16 -18.30 -24.82 17.19
C ARG A 16 -18.88 -24.19 15.91
N ASN A 17 -19.97 -23.43 16.05
CA ASN A 17 -20.57 -22.63 14.99
C ASN A 17 -19.73 -21.41 14.55
N LEU A 18 -19.13 -20.67 15.48
CA LEU A 18 -18.25 -19.53 15.17
C LEU A 18 -16.91 -20.01 14.56
N MET A 19 -16.42 -21.19 14.97
CA MET A 19 -15.24 -21.82 14.36
C MET A 19 -15.56 -22.29 12.95
N ASN A 20 -16.74 -22.86 12.72
CA ASN A 20 -17.21 -23.23 11.39
C ASN A 20 -17.45 -22.00 10.49
N ILE A 21 -17.91 -20.87 11.04
CA ILE A 21 -18.04 -19.59 10.31
C ILE A 21 -16.65 -19.06 9.95
N PHE A 22 -15.70 -19.11 10.88
CA PHE A 22 -14.33 -18.67 10.64
C PHE A 22 -13.60 -19.54 9.61
N VAL A 23 -13.74 -20.87 9.72
CA VAL A 23 -13.23 -21.82 8.73
C VAL A 23 -13.95 -21.66 7.39
N GLY A 24 -15.27 -21.43 7.39
CA GLY A 24 -16.05 -21.14 6.19
C GLY A 24 -15.63 -19.84 5.50
N PHE A 25 -15.30 -18.81 6.28
CA PHE A 25 -14.76 -17.55 5.78
C PHE A 25 -13.35 -17.73 5.20
N LEU A 26 -12.46 -18.46 5.89
CA LEU A 26 -11.14 -18.83 5.36
C LEU A 26 -11.24 -19.65 4.06
N LEU A 27 -12.18 -20.59 3.98
CA LEU A 27 -12.43 -21.38 2.76
C LEU A 27 -13.01 -20.53 1.64
N PHE A 28 -13.90 -19.58 1.95
CA PHE A 28 -14.44 -18.62 0.98
C PHE A 28 -13.33 -17.74 0.40
N LEU A 29 -12.46 -17.21 1.26
CA LEU A 29 -11.27 -16.46 0.87
C LEU A 29 -10.32 -17.27 -0.02
N PHE A 30 -10.17 -18.57 0.23
CA PHE A 30 -9.41 -19.49 -0.63
C PHE A 30 -10.02 -19.63 -2.03
N VAL A 31 -11.35 -19.62 -2.15
CA VAL A 31 -12.05 -19.69 -3.45
C VAL A 31 -11.94 -18.39 -4.25
N VAL A 32 -11.90 -17.23 -3.58
CA VAL A 32 -11.82 -15.89 -4.20
C VAL A 32 -10.41 -15.57 -4.74
N SER A 33 -9.38 -16.32 -4.34
CA SER A 33 -7.96 -16.06 -4.63
C SER A 33 -7.50 -16.20 -6.09
N LYS A 34 -8.42 -16.36 -7.07
CA LYS A 34 -8.08 -16.72 -8.47
C LYS A 34 -7.87 -15.55 -9.44
N HIS A 35 -7.86 -14.30 -9.00
CA HIS A 35 -7.67 -13.14 -9.89
C HIS A 35 -6.55 -12.25 -9.41
N GLY A 36 -5.49 -12.09 -10.22
CA GLY A 36 -4.42 -11.12 -9.95
C GLY A 36 -4.91 -9.68 -10.10
N VAL A 37 -4.29 -8.77 -9.35
CA VAL A 37 -4.52 -7.33 -9.49
C VAL A 37 -3.26 -6.70 -10.04
N ASP A 38 -3.39 -6.01 -11.17
CA ASP A 38 -2.29 -5.32 -11.82
C ASP A 38 -1.90 -4.06 -11.03
N ALA A 39 -0.60 -3.81 -10.86
CA ALA A 39 -0.12 -2.69 -10.05
C ALA A 39 1.05 -1.94 -10.70
N SER A 40 2.20 -2.58 -10.97
CA SER A 40 3.31 -1.92 -11.72
C SER A 40 3.22 -2.16 -13.23
N ILE A 41 2.42 -3.13 -13.64
CA ILE A 41 1.85 -3.20 -14.98
C ILE A 41 0.48 -2.53 -14.89
N HIS A 42 0.19 -1.57 -15.75
CA HIS A 42 -1.15 -0.97 -15.85
C HIS A 42 -1.78 -1.40 -17.15
N GLU A 43 -2.88 -2.15 -17.07
CA GLU A 43 -3.68 -2.60 -18.21
C GLU A 43 -4.91 -1.68 -18.36
N TYR A 44 -5.19 -1.25 -19.60
CA TYR A 44 -6.32 -0.40 -19.95
C TYR A 44 -7.32 -1.20 -20.78
N LYS A 45 -8.58 -1.23 -20.37
CA LYS A 45 -9.63 -2.06 -21.00
C LYS A 45 -10.75 -1.23 -21.60
N ASN A 46 -10.54 -0.69 -22.81
CA ASN A 46 -11.50 0.14 -23.53
C ASN A 46 -12.05 1.29 -22.65
N GLU A 47 -11.16 2.00 -21.99
CA GLU A 47 -11.52 3.08 -21.07
C GLU A 47 -11.67 4.41 -21.81
N ALA A 48 -12.58 5.25 -21.34
CA ALA A 48 -12.89 6.52 -21.97
C ALA A 48 -12.09 7.68 -21.35
N PHE A 49 -11.75 8.66 -22.18
CA PHE A 49 -11.14 9.91 -21.70
C PHE A 49 -12.18 10.82 -21.03
N ILE A 50 -11.76 11.50 -19.97
CA ILE A 50 -12.59 12.38 -19.17
C ILE A 50 -12.31 13.84 -19.59
N PRO A 51 -13.33 14.65 -19.91
CA PRO A 51 -13.12 16.06 -20.22
C PRO A 51 -12.58 16.82 -18.99
N ARG A 52 -11.50 17.56 -19.19
CA ARG A 52 -10.85 18.43 -18.19
C ARG A 52 -10.50 19.75 -18.86
N PHE A 53 -11.14 20.84 -18.45
CA PHE A 53 -10.96 22.17 -19.05
C PHE A 53 -11.15 22.13 -20.59
N ASN A 54 -10.16 22.55 -21.38
CA ASN A 54 -10.18 22.54 -22.84
C ASN A 54 -9.49 21.31 -23.46
N SER A 55 -9.51 20.17 -22.75
CA SER A 55 -8.79 18.95 -23.13
C SER A 55 -9.51 17.69 -22.64
N PHE A 56 -9.10 16.54 -23.13
CA PHE A 56 -9.57 15.24 -22.68
C PHE A 56 -8.42 14.46 -22.06
N PHE A 57 -8.62 13.96 -20.84
CA PHE A 57 -7.60 13.36 -19.99
C PHE A 57 -7.89 11.91 -19.66
N PHE A 58 -6.85 11.09 -19.71
CA PHE A 58 -6.86 9.74 -19.16
C PHE A 58 -5.61 9.55 -18.30
N HIS A 59 -5.79 9.06 -17.08
CA HIS A 59 -4.69 8.80 -16.14
C HIS A 59 -4.14 7.40 -16.36
N GLY A 60 -2.96 7.30 -16.97
CA GLY A 60 -2.34 6.03 -17.33
C GLY A 60 -1.65 5.29 -16.18
N GLY A 61 -1.27 5.99 -15.11
CA GLY A 61 -0.57 5.34 -13.99
C GLY A 61 0.22 6.33 -13.13
N SER A 62 0.54 5.89 -11.92
CA SER A 62 1.27 6.69 -10.93
C SER A 62 2.14 5.78 -10.08
N GLU A 63 3.45 5.79 -10.32
CA GLU A 63 4.37 4.94 -9.56
C GLU A 63 5.65 5.65 -9.15
N GLY A 64 6.24 5.17 -8.07
CA GLY A 64 7.57 5.59 -7.63
C GLY A 64 8.64 4.83 -8.41
N LEU A 65 9.54 5.54 -9.08
CA LEU A 65 10.63 4.96 -9.83
C LEU A 65 11.98 5.47 -9.32
N TYR A 66 12.93 4.56 -9.13
CA TYR A 66 14.32 4.87 -8.85
C TYR A 66 15.05 5.22 -10.15
N ALA A 67 16.10 6.03 -10.05
CA ALA A 67 17.03 6.24 -11.15
C ALA A 67 17.68 4.92 -11.59
N SER A 68 17.88 4.79 -12.90
CA SER A 68 18.66 3.69 -13.47
C SER A 68 20.07 3.65 -12.88
N LYS A 69 20.53 2.46 -12.49
CA LYS A 69 21.93 2.25 -12.11
C LYS A 69 22.74 2.19 -13.41
N ILE A 70 23.79 3.01 -13.51
CA ILE A 70 24.76 2.91 -14.60
C ILE A 70 25.58 1.65 -14.35
N LEU A 71 25.15 0.52 -14.92
CA LEU A 71 26.01 -0.65 -15.03
C LEU A 71 26.93 -0.42 -16.23
N GLU A 72 28.24 -0.58 -16.05
CA GLU A 72 29.18 -0.68 -17.17
C GLU A 72 28.64 -1.70 -18.20
N PRO A 73 28.77 -1.43 -19.52
CA PRO A 73 28.11 -2.24 -20.53
C PRO A 73 28.58 -3.70 -20.42
N PRO A 74 27.65 -4.68 -20.37
CA PRO A 74 28.04 -6.08 -20.51
C PRO A 74 28.68 -6.27 -21.88
N LYS A 75 29.80 -7.01 -21.91
CA LYS A 75 30.51 -7.37 -23.14
C LYS A 75 29.52 -7.88 -24.19
N MET A 76 29.61 -7.29 -25.39
CA MET A 76 28.86 -7.67 -26.58
C MET A 76 28.89 -9.19 -26.78
N THR A 77 27.71 -9.81 -26.81
CA THR A 77 27.46 -10.96 -27.67
C THR A 77 26.31 -10.60 -28.61
N THR A 78 26.63 -10.66 -29.90
CA THR A 78 25.81 -10.29 -31.04
C THR A 78 24.56 -11.17 -31.18
N ASN A 79 23.54 -10.53 -31.73
CA ASN A 79 22.30 -11.05 -32.32
C ASN A 79 21.11 -11.35 -31.38
N ASP A 80 19.93 -11.01 -31.93
CA ASP A 80 18.53 -11.17 -31.53
C ASP A 80 17.90 -10.22 -30.46
N ASP A 81 17.21 -9.22 -31.00
CA ASP A 81 15.79 -8.84 -30.84
C ASP A 81 15.14 -8.73 -29.45
N ASN A 82 14.79 -7.49 -29.10
CA ASN A 82 13.59 -6.99 -28.40
C ASN A 82 13.13 -7.59 -27.05
N ALA A 83 13.86 -8.53 -26.44
CA ALA A 83 13.44 -9.17 -25.18
C ALA A 83 14.56 -9.32 -24.13
N LYS A 84 15.67 -8.58 -24.22
CA LYS A 84 16.74 -8.68 -23.21
C LYS A 84 16.33 -7.98 -21.91
N PRO A 85 16.52 -8.63 -20.74
CA PRO A 85 16.28 -7.99 -19.45
C PRO A 85 17.29 -6.87 -19.27
N LEU A 86 16.80 -5.62 -19.24
CA LEU A 86 17.59 -4.42 -18.98
C LEU A 86 17.96 -4.38 -17.48
N ASN A 87 18.78 -5.33 -17.04
CA ASN A 87 19.19 -5.46 -15.64
C ASN A 87 19.86 -4.15 -15.18
N GLY A 88 19.34 -3.57 -14.09
CA GLY A 88 19.84 -2.33 -13.50
C GLY A 88 19.24 -1.03 -14.07
N LYS A 89 18.44 -1.08 -15.14
CA LYS A 89 17.74 0.11 -15.67
C LYS A 89 16.32 0.22 -15.16
N SER A 90 15.90 1.45 -14.89
CA SER A 90 14.53 1.82 -14.55
C SER A 90 13.85 2.40 -15.78
N PHE A 91 12.64 1.94 -16.09
CA PHE A 91 11.95 2.38 -17.30
C PHE A 91 10.43 2.30 -17.23
N ILE A 92 9.79 3.07 -18.10
CA ILE A 92 8.37 2.96 -18.44
C ILE A 92 8.30 2.50 -19.90
N ARG A 93 7.65 1.37 -20.14
CA ARG A 93 7.50 0.80 -21.48
C ARG A 93 6.03 0.82 -21.89
N PHE A 94 5.77 1.30 -23.10
CA PHE A 94 4.45 1.39 -23.70
C PHE A 94 4.26 0.18 -24.61
N GLU A 95 3.42 -0.79 -24.21
CA GLU A 95 3.23 -2.04 -24.93
C GLU A 95 1.81 -2.12 -25.51
N SER A 96 1.72 -2.22 -26.84
CA SER A 96 0.47 -2.48 -27.57
C SER A 96 -0.66 -1.51 -27.20
N ILE A 97 -0.35 -0.21 -27.09
CA ILE A 97 -1.36 0.81 -26.80
C ILE A 97 -2.08 1.19 -28.08
N ILE A 98 -3.40 1.09 -28.05
CA ILE A 98 -4.32 1.32 -29.15
C ILE A 98 -5.32 2.38 -28.70
N PHE A 99 -5.44 3.42 -29.50
CA PHE A 99 -6.49 4.41 -29.37
C PHE A 99 -7.53 4.15 -30.43
N ARG A 100 -8.80 4.06 -30.03
CA ARG A 100 -9.92 3.83 -30.94
C ARG A 100 -10.86 5.02 -30.91
N ARG A 101 -10.97 5.75 -32.02
CA ARG A 101 -11.92 6.85 -32.17
C ARG A 101 -13.28 6.34 -32.68
N PRO A 102 -14.39 7.06 -32.42
CA PRO A 102 -15.69 6.68 -32.95
C PRO A 102 -15.74 6.69 -34.49
N LYS A 103 -16.51 5.78 -35.05
CA LYS A 103 -16.60 5.58 -36.50
C LYS A 103 -17.14 6.80 -37.24
N GLU A 104 -18.10 7.50 -36.64
CA GLU A 104 -18.71 8.71 -37.21
C GLU A 104 -17.71 9.86 -37.38
N ILE A 105 -16.65 9.87 -36.56
CA ILE A 105 -15.56 10.84 -36.65
C ILE A 105 -14.55 10.39 -37.71
N ALA A 106 -14.23 9.10 -37.75
CA ALA A 106 -13.31 8.52 -38.73
C ALA A 106 -13.79 8.73 -40.17
N ASP A 107 -15.09 8.51 -40.42
CA ASP A 107 -15.70 8.62 -41.75
C ASP A 107 -15.71 10.06 -42.31
N LYS A 108 -15.65 11.07 -41.43
CA LYS A 108 -15.57 12.49 -41.81
C LYS A 108 -14.19 12.93 -42.29
N GLN A 109 -13.16 12.14 -42.01
CA GLN A 109 -11.78 12.50 -42.32
C GLN A 109 -11.39 12.11 -43.75
N ASN A 110 -10.41 12.82 -44.29
CA ASN A 110 -9.88 12.53 -45.62
C ASN A 110 -8.90 11.35 -45.57
N GLU A 111 -9.01 10.39 -46.48
CA GLU A 111 -8.15 9.19 -46.51
C GLU A 111 -6.67 9.51 -46.66
N MET A 112 -6.34 10.57 -47.42
CA MET A 112 -4.95 10.94 -47.72
C MET A 112 -4.27 11.75 -46.59
N GLN A 113 -5.00 12.10 -45.52
CA GLN A 113 -4.47 12.97 -44.48
C GLN A 113 -3.65 12.17 -43.46
N GLN A 114 -2.36 12.50 -43.33
CA GLN A 114 -1.42 11.72 -42.50
C GLN A 114 -1.64 11.86 -40.98
N SER A 115 -2.23 12.97 -40.54
CA SER A 115 -2.57 13.22 -39.14
C SER A 115 -3.97 13.82 -39.06
N THR A 116 -4.94 13.05 -38.55
CA THR A 116 -6.35 13.42 -38.40
C THR A 116 -6.78 13.45 -36.93
N GLY A 117 -5.81 13.76 -36.06
CA GLY A 117 -5.97 13.82 -34.61
C GLY A 117 -4.74 13.27 -33.89
N VAL A 118 -4.25 14.01 -32.89
CA VAL A 118 -3.03 13.65 -32.13
C VAL A 118 -3.40 13.39 -30.67
N ILE A 119 -2.88 12.28 -30.13
CA ILE A 119 -2.92 11.92 -28.72
C ILE A 119 -1.49 11.98 -28.19
N GLU A 120 -1.31 12.69 -27.08
CA GLU A 120 -0.04 12.86 -26.40
C GLU A 120 0.00 12.02 -25.13
N ALA A 121 0.99 11.13 -25.02
CA ALA A 121 1.36 10.52 -23.76
C ALA A 121 2.45 11.38 -23.09
N ILE A 122 2.16 11.86 -21.88
CA ILE A 122 3.03 12.76 -21.12
C ILE A 122 3.46 12.07 -19.85
N VAL A 123 4.77 11.86 -19.71
CA VAL A 123 5.40 11.36 -18.49
C VAL A 123 6.01 12.53 -17.73
N VAL A 124 5.59 12.72 -16.49
CA VAL A 124 5.98 13.87 -15.66
C VAL A 124 6.28 13.46 -14.23
N GLU A 125 7.31 14.05 -13.62
CA GLU A 125 7.55 13.90 -12.18
C GLU A 125 6.46 14.66 -11.41
N VAL A 126 5.96 14.14 -10.28
CA VAL A 126 4.92 14.79 -9.46
C VAL A 126 5.27 16.23 -9.10
N LYS A 127 6.55 16.52 -8.83
CA LYS A 127 7.05 17.87 -8.50
C LYS A 127 6.93 18.85 -9.65
N ASP A 128 6.91 18.34 -10.87
CA ASP A 128 6.89 19.09 -12.12
C ASP A 128 5.48 19.14 -12.72
N ARG A 129 4.45 18.75 -11.94
CA ARG A 129 3.05 18.74 -12.41
C ARG A 129 2.60 20.11 -12.91
N ASP A 130 3.04 21.19 -12.28
CA ASP A 130 2.69 22.57 -12.65
C ASP A 130 3.33 23.02 -13.97
N LYS A 131 4.26 22.22 -14.53
CA LYS A 131 4.83 22.44 -15.87
C LYS A 131 3.88 22.03 -16.99
N ILE A 132 2.78 21.35 -16.68
CA ILE A 132 1.74 20.97 -17.65
C ILE A 132 0.58 21.98 -17.56
N GLY A 133 0.19 22.52 -18.71
CA GLY A 133 -0.90 23.48 -18.83
C GLY A 133 -0.49 24.93 -18.55
N GLY A 134 -1.48 25.82 -18.53
CA GLY A 134 -1.33 27.27 -18.41
C GLY A 134 -1.36 27.81 -16.99
N ALA A 135 -1.29 26.94 -15.98
CA ALA A 135 -1.44 27.33 -14.56
C ALA A 135 -0.44 28.42 -14.13
N TYR A 136 0.77 28.40 -14.70
CA TYR A 136 1.81 29.41 -14.49
C TYR A 136 1.37 30.84 -14.85
N MET A 137 0.41 31.01 -15.76
CA MET A 137 -0.09 32.31 -16.21
C MET A 137 -1.54 32.56 -15.75
N ASN A 138 -1.96 31.94 -14.63
CA ASN A 138 -3.32 31.99 -14.09
C ASN A 138 -4.41 31.52 -15.08
N SER A 139 -4.03 30.70 -16.06
CA SER A 139 -4.96 30.08 -17.01
C SER A 139 -5.16 28.62 -16.69
N ASN A 140 -6.42 28.17 -16.71
CA ASN A 140 -6.75 26.75 -16.53
C ASN A 140 -6.66 25.94 -17.83
N ALA A 141 -6.19 26.56 -18.92
CA ALA A 141 -6.06 25.90 -20.22
C ALA A 141 -4.93 24.87 -20.19
N ILE A 142 -5.18 23.65 -20.67
CA ILE A 142 -4.17 22.61 -20.81
C ILE A 142 -3.66 22.54 -22.25
N CYS A 143 -4.57 22.69 -23.20
CA CYS A 143 -4.25 22.70 -24.62
C CYS A 143 -3.97 24.12 -25.11
N CYS A 144 -2.99 24.25 -26.02
CA CYS A 144 -2.62 25.51 -26.63
C CYS A 144 -3.75 25.97 -27.58
N ASN A 145 -4.33 27.14 -27.29
CA ASN A 145 -5.36 27.78 -28.10
C ASN A 145 -4.76 28.93 -28.94
N PRO A 146 -5.48 29.49 -29.93
CA PRO A 146 -4.94 30.55 -30.81
C PRO A 146 -4.56 31.85 -30.11
N ALA A 147 -5.16 32.16 -28.96
CA ALA A 147 -4.76 33.32 -28.16
C ALA A 147 -3.40 33.05 -27.50
N LEU A 148 -3.23 31.87 -26.90
CA LEU A 148 -2.00 31.45 -26.25
C LEU A 148 -0.88 31.18 -27.27
N ALA A 149 -1.14 30.63 -28.46
CA ALA A 149 -0.10 30.38 -29.46
C ALA A 149 0.60 31.65 -29.99
N LYS A 150 -0.01 32.83 -29.81
CA LYS A 150 0.59 34.13 -30.19
C LYS A 150 1.49 34.69 -29.09
N ASP A 151 1.10 34.49 -27.84
CA ASP A 151 1.82 35.00 -26.66
C ASP A 151 2.83 33.97 -26.10
N LEU A 152 2.57 32.68 -26.31
CA LEU A 152 3.41 31.54 -25.95
C LEU A 152 4.01 30.93 -27.22
N SER A 153 5.25 30.43 -27.12
CA SER A 153 5.86 29.55 -28.11
C SER A 153 5.28 28.12 -28.06
N CYS A 154 3.95 27.96 -27.99
CA CYS A 154 3.26 26.66 -28.03
C CYS A 154 2.65 26.39 -29.41
N LYS A 155 2.64 25.12 -29.82
CA LYS A 155 2.00 24.71 -31.08
C LYS A 155 0.51 24.53 -30.88
N LEU A 156 -0.28 25.05 -31.81
CA LEU A 156 -1.74 24.92 -31.83
C LEU A 156 -2.16 23.45 -31.78
N GLY A 157 -3.11 23.13 -30.90
CA GLY A 157 -3.64 21.76 -30.79
C GLY A 157 -2.75 20.79 -30.03
N GLU A 158 -1.62 21.23 -29.46
CA GLU A 158 -0.77 20.43 -28.58
C GLU A 158 -0.97 20.82 -27.11
N VAL A 159 -0.54 19.93 -26.21
CA VAL A 159 -0.55 20.22 -24.77
C VAL A 159 0.52 21.25 -24.44
N ILE A 160 0.21 22.21 -23.57
CA ILE A 160 1.19 23.20 -23.10
C ILE A 160 2.15 22.48 -22.14
N ILE A 161 3.42 22.39 -22.52
CA ILE A 161 4.49 21.82 -21.68
C ILE A 161 5.61 22.86 -21.56
N ARG A 162 5.97 23.18 -20.32
CA ARG A 162 7.15 23.99 -20.04
C ARG A 162 8.38 23.10 -19.95
N GLN A 163 9.31 23.28 -20.89
CA GLN A 163 10.63 22.65 -20.81
C GLN A 163 11.46 23.30 -19.70
N ASP A 164 12.24 22.49 -19.01
CA ASP A 164 13.19 22.96 -18.00
C ASP A 164 14.53 23.30 -18.66
N SER A 165 15.15 24.42 -18.27
CA SER A 165 16.48 24.78 -18.75
C SER A 165 17.54 23.80 -18.26
N ASP A 166 17.34 23.22 -17.06
CA ASP A 166 18.27 22.26 -16.45
C ASP A 166 18.08 20.84 -16.99
N ASN A 167 16.91 20.54 -17.58
CA ASN A 167 16.58 19.23 -18.14
C ASN A 167 15.60 19.37 -19.32
N PRO A 168 16.10 19.72 -20.51
CA PRO A 168 15.24 20.03 -21.66
C PRO A 168 14.46 18.82 -22.18
N ASP A 169 14.91 17.62 -21.82
CA ASP A 169 14.31 16.34 -22.21
C ASP A 169 13.01 16.01 -21.46
N TRP A 170 12.72 16.70 -20.35
CA TRP A 170 11.58 16.43 -19.48
C TRP A 170 10.68 17.66 -19.30
N PRO A 171 9.35 17.50 -19.14
CA PRO A 171 8.56 16.26 -19.18
C PRO A 171 8.62 15.54 -20.54
N LYS A 172 8.55 14.20 -20.53
CA LYS A 172 8.64 13.42 -21.77
C LYS A 172 7.29 13.39 -22.48
N ARG A 173 7.26 13.85 -23.73
CA ARG A 173 6.10 13.82 -24.62
C ARG A 173 6.30 12.76 -25.70
N LEU A 174 5.32 11.88 -25.86
CA LEU A 174 5.23 10.92 -26.96
C LEU A 174 3.93 11.17 -27.73
N GLN A 175 4.00 11.33 -29.04
CA GLN A 175 2.84 11.63 -29.88
C GLN A 175 2.43 10.41 -30.69
N THR A 176 1.12 10.14 -30.74
CA THR A 176 0.51 9.14 -31.61
C THR A 176 -0.63 9.81 -32.37
N SER A 177 -0.66 9.65 -33.69
CA SER A 177 -1.67 10.28 -34.55
C SER A 177 -2.52 9.26 -35.29
N PHE A 178 -3.81 9.58 -35.47
CA PHE A 178 -4.67 8.85 -36.40
C PHE A 178 -4.28 9.16 -37.84
N GLN A 179 -4.34 8.16 -38.71
CA GLN A 179 -4.03 8.28 -40.13
C GLN A 179 -5.30 8.11 -40.96
N GLY A 180 -5.57 9.06 -41.84
CA GLY A 180 -6.70 9.03 -42.76
C GLY A 180 -8.03 8.77 -42.06
N LYS A 181 -8.75 7.75 -42.55
CA LYS A 181 -10.03 7.24 -42.00
C LYS A 181 -9.88 6.07 -41.03
N ASN A 182 -8.67 5.75 -40.57
CA ASN A 182 -8.49 4.62 -39.65
C ASN A 182 -9.21 4.87 -38.32
N GLU A 183 -9.96 3.89 -37.82
CA GLU A 183 -10.59 3.97 -36.49
C GLU A 183 -9.55 3.86 -35.37
N GLU A 184 -8.42 3.19 -35.64
CA GLU A 184 -7.41 2.84 -34.65
C GLU A 184 -6.07 3.54 -34.94
N ALA A 185 -5.44 4.02 -33.88
CA ALA A 185 -4.07 4.52 -33.88
C ALA A 185 -3.24 3.71 -32.88
N ASN A 186 -2.20 3.06 -33.39
CA ASN A 186 -1.31 2.23 -32.59
C ASN A 186 -0.08 3.04 -32.18
N MET A 187 0.19 3.09 -30.88
CA MET A 187 1.41 3.68 -30.36
C MET A 187 2.58 2.74 -30.61
N ILE A 188 3.69 3.27 -31.12
CA ILE A 188 4.92 2.50 -31.35
C ILE A 188 5.46 2.01 -30.01
N LEU A 189 5.95 0.77 -29.96
CA LEU A 189 6.66 0.23 -28.81
C LEU A 189 7.85 1.14 -28.48
N GLN A 190 7.76 1.86 -27.36
CA GLN A 190 8.80 2.77 -26.88
C GLN A 190 9.07 2.54 -25.40
N THR A 191 10.32 2.76 -25.02
CA THR A 191 10.78 2.65 -23.63
C THR A 191 11.38 4.00 -23.21
N VAL A 192 10.85 4.58 -22.14
CA VAL A 192 11.37 5.81 -21.52
C VAL A 192 12.23 5.41 -20.34
N GLU A 193 13.55 5.66 -20.43
CA GLU A 193 14.49 5.42 -19.34
C GLU A 193 14.37 6.50 -18.26
N ILE A 194 14.40 6.07 -17.00
CA ILE A 194 14.31 6.96 -15.84
C ILE A 194 15.70 7.20 -15.26
N ASN A 195 16.13 8.45 -15.29
CA ASN A 195 17.46 8.88 -14.84
C ASN A 195 17.44 9.54 -13.45
N LYS A 196 16.26 9.86 -12.93
CA LYS A 196 16.09 10.55 -11.65
C LYS A 196 15.09 9.80 -10.78
N THR A 197 15.42 9.62 -9.52
CA THR A 197 14.49 9.01 -8.56
C THR A 197 13.35 9.98 -8.25
N GLY A 198 12.11 9.52 -8.41
CA GLY A 198 10.93 10.36 -8.23
C GLY A 198 9.63 9.58 -8.29
N MET A 199 8.54 10.27 -7.98
CA MET A 199 7.19 9.80 -8.30
C MET A 199 6.84 10.31 -9.69
N TYR A 200 6.36 9.42 -10.56
CA TYR A 200 6.05 9.74 -11.94
C TYR A 200 4.57 9.49 -12.24
N TYR A 201 3.95 10.42 -12.97
CA TYR A 201 2.63 10.28 -13.54
C TYR A 201 2.72 10.07 -15.04
N LEU A 202 1.81 9.26 -15.56
CA LEU A 202 1.54 9.12 -16.98
C LEU A 202 0.13 9.63 -17.28
N TYR A 203 0.04 10.60 -18.18
CA TYR A 203 -1.23 11.09 -18.72
C TYR A 203 -1.30 10.85 -20.21
N PHE A 204 -2.47 10.40 -20.68
CA PHE A 204 -2.82 10.47 -22.09
C PHE A 204 -3.77 11.64 -22.28
N VAL A 205 -3.45 12.53 -23.20
CA VAL A 205 -4.18 13.78 -23.40
C VAL A 205 -4.38 14.02 -24.89
N PHE A 206 -5.56 14.49 -25.27
CA PHE A 206 -5.76 15.08 -26.58
C PHE A 206 -6.52 16.40 -26.47
N CYS A 207 -6.24 17.27 -27.43
CA CYS A 207 -6.75 18.64 -27.47
C CYS A 207 -7.85 18.84 -28.52
N ASP A 208 -8.00 17.89 -29.43
CA ASP A 208 -8.97 17.96 -30.50
C ASP A 208 -10.37 17.60 -30.00
N PRO A 209 -11.34 18.54 -30.02
CA PRO A 209 -12.71 18.25 -29.63
C PRO A 209 -13.41 17.23 -30.55
N GLU A 210 -12.93 17.05 -31.79
CA GLU A 210 -13.49 16.08 -32.73
C GLU A 210 -13.22 14.64 -32.28
N LEU A 211 -12.18 14.37 -31.48
CA LEU A 211 -11.86 13.03 -30.98
C LEU A 211 -12.66 12.62 -29.73
N LYS A 212 -13.70 13.37 -29.39
CA LYS A 212 -14.57 13.06 -28.25
C LYS A 212 -15.17 11.66 -28.40
N GLY A 213 -15.04 10.84 -27.35
CA GLY A 213 -15.50 9.44 -27.35
C GLY A 213 -14.42 8.43 -27.75
N THR A 214 -13.16 8.87 -27.92
CA THR A 214 -12.02 7.96 -28.09
C THR A 214 -11.84 7.07 -26.86
N LEU A 215 -11.53 5.79 -27.10
CA LEU A 215 -11.23 4.78 -26.11
C LEU A 215 -9.76 4.40 -26.16
N ILE A 216 -9.18 4.02 -25.01
CA ILE A 216 -7.82 3.50 -24.91
C ILE A 216 -7.84 2.03 -24.47
N SER A 217 -6.98 1.24 -25.11
CA SER A 217 -6.70 -0.15 -24.77
C SER A 217 -5.20 -0.45 -24.86
N GLY A 218 -4.69 -1.38 -24.06
CA GLY A 218 -3.28 -1.77 -24.08
C GLY A 218 -2.69 -1.82 -22.68
N ARG A 219 -1.36 -1.78 -22.56
CA ARG A 219 -0.71 -1.77 -21.24
C ARG A 219 0.56 -0.94 -21.18
N THR A 220 0.89 -0.46 -19.99
CA THR A 220 2.21 0.10 -19.68
C THR A 220 2.91 -0.70 -18.60
N VAL A 221 4.22 -0.87 -18.75
CA VAL A 221 5.05 -1.66 -17.83
C VAL A 221 6.05 -0.74 -17.15
N TRP A 222 6.01 -0.68 -15.83
CA TRP A 222 6.86 0.18 -15.01
C TRP A 222 7.81 -0.71 -14.22
N ARG A 223 9.11 -0.53 -14.45
CA ARG A 223 10.13 -1.39 -13.85
C ARG A 223 11.22 -0.56 -13.19
N ASN A 224 11.56 -0.93 -11.96
CA ASN A 224 12.69 -0.40 -11.22
C ASN A 224 13.97 -1.21 -11.44
N PRO A 225 15.14 -0.69 -11.06
CA PRO A 225 16.43 -1.39 -11.26
C PRO A 225 16.49 -2.79 -10.64
N GLU A 226 15.79 -3.00 -9.52
CA GLU A 226 15.80 -4.24 -8.75
C GLU A 226 14.57 -5.15 -9.01
N GLY A 227 13.67 -4.74 -9.90
CA GLY A 227 12.47 -5.51 -10.27
C GLY A 227 11.26 -4.62 -10.50
N TYR A 228 10.07 -5.23 -10.50
CA TYR A 228 8.81 -4.54 -10.79
C TYR A 228 8.14 -3.90 -9.57
N LEU A 229 8.73 -4.03 -8.38
CA LEU A 229 8.14 -3.46 -7.18
C LEU A 229 8.22 -1.92 -7.24
N PRO A 230 7.11 -1.20 -7.02
CA PRO A 230 7.13 0.26 -6.94
C PRO A 230 8.14 0.77 -5.93
N GLY A 231 8.81 1.87 -6.26
CA GLY A 231 9.89 2.42 -5.43
C GLY A 231 9.41 2.78 -4.02
N LYS A 232 8.16 3.22 -3.90
CA LYS A 232 7.52 3.50 -2.61
C LYS A 232 7.35 2.26 -1.72
N MET A 233 7.28 1.07 -2.32
CA MET A 233 7.12 -0.20 -1.61
C MET A 233 8.42 -0.97 -1.47
N ALA A 234 9.46 -0.62 -2.23
CA ALA A 234 10.74 -1.33 -2.20
C ALA A 234 11.37 -1.46 -0.79
N PRO A 235 11.38 -0.41 0.06
CA PRO A 235 11.90 -0.54 1.42
C PRO A 235 11.11 -1.51 2.30
N LEU A 236 9.81 -1.72 2.02
CA LEU A 236 8.94 -2.61 2.80
C LEU A 236 9.39 -4.06 2.67
N MET A 237 9.79 -4.49 1.46
CA MET A 237 10.25 -5.85 1.22
C MET A 237 11.44 -6.20 2.14
N THR A 238 12.44 -5.32 2.20
CA THR A 238 13.61 -5.48 3.08
C THR A 238 13.22 -5.46 4.55
N PHE A 239 12.33 -4.55 4.94
CA PHE A 239 11.83 -4.47 6.31
C PHE A 239 11.16 -5.79 6.74
N TYR A 240 10.23 -6.32 5.94
CA TYR A 240 9.53 -7.57 6.24
C TYR A 240 10.48 -8.77 6.22
N GLY A 241 11.49 -8.79 5.35
CA GLY A 241 12.54 -9.81 5.38
C GLY A 241 13.36 -9.80 6.68
N LEU A 242 13.83 -8.63 7.12
CA LEU A 242 14.56 -8.48 8.38
C LEU A 242 13.69 -8.82 9.60
N MET A 243 12.44 -8.37 9.60
CA MET A 243 11.49 -8.67 10.67
C MET A 243 11.16 -10.16 10.71
N SER A 244 11.02 -10.83 9.56
CA SER A 244 10.83 -12.29 9.50
C SER A 244 12.00 -13.03 10.17
N LEU A 245 13.24 -12.65 9.88
CA LEU A 245 14.43 -13.20 10.54
C LEU A 245 14.46 -12.91 12.04
N ALA A 246 14.09 -11.70 12.47
CA ALA A 246 14.00 -11.34 13.88
C ALA A 246 12.95 -12.19 14.63
N TYR A 247 11.77 -12.40 14.04
CA TYR A 247 10.72 -13.25 14.58
C TYR A 247 11.14 -14.73 14.61
N LEU A 248 11.89 -15.19 13.61
CA LEU A 248 12.45 -16.54 13.60
C LEU A 248 13.47 -16.72 14.74
N ALA A 249 14.38 -15.77 14.94
CA ALA A 249 15.34 -15.79 16.04
C ALA A 249 14.63 -15.76 17.40
N LEU A 250 13.62 -14.90 17.56
CA LEU A 250 12.78 -14.84 18.76
C LEU A 250 12.04 -16.17 18.99
N GLY A 251 11.46 -16.74 17.94
CA GLY A 251 10.75 -18.02 17.99
C GLY A 251 11.66 -19.17 18.40
N LEU A 252 12.88 -19.23 17.88
CA LEU A 252 13.88 -20.22 18.29
C LEU A 252 14.30 -20.05 19.74
N LEU A 253 14.66 -18.83 20.17
CA LEU A 253 15.00 -18.53 21.55
C LEU A 253 13.87 -18.90 22.51
N TRP A 254 12.64 -18.52 22.16
CA TRP A 254 11.44 -18.84 22.92
C TRP A 254 11.20 -20.35 22.97
N PHE A 255 11.30 -21.06 21.84
CA PHE A 255 11.11 -22.50 21.76
C PHE A 255 12.13 -23.27 22.61
N LEU A 256 13.40 -22.87 22.58
CA LEU A 256 14.44 -23.47 23.44
C LEU A 256 14.11 -23.29 24.93
N ARG A 257 13.71 -22.07 25.33
CA ARG A 257 13.30 -21.78 26.72
C ARG A 257 12.03 -22.52 27.10
N PHE A 258 11.10 -22.62 26.18
CA PHE A 258 9.88 -23.40 26.32
C PHE A 258 10.30 -24.83 26.67
N VAL A 259 11.01 -25.54 25.77
CA VAL A 259 11.49 -26.94 25.96
C VAL A 259 12.22 -27.17 27.28
N GLN A 260 13.12 -26.26 27.68
CA GLN A 260 13.85 -26.37 28.95
C GLN A 260 12.92 -26.39 30.17
N HIS A 261 11.81 -25.64 30.12
CA HIS A 261 10.88 -25.49 31.23
C HIS A 261 9.52 -26.17 30.99
N TRP A 262 9.46 -27.22 30.15
CA TRP A 262 8.19 -27.88 29.80
C TRP A 262 7.35 -28.38 30.98
N LYS A 263 7.99 -28.70 32.10
CA LYS A 263 7.30 -29.19 33.31
C LYS A 263 6.53 -28.10 34.06
N ASP A 264 6.92 -26.83 33.91
CA ASP A 264 6.38 -25.70 34.67
C ASP A 264 5.54 -24.75 33.79
N ILE A 265 5.04 -25.23 32.64
CA ILE A 265 4.30 -24.38 31.70
C ILE A 265 2.88 -24.08 32.21
N ILE A 266 2.60 -22.78 32.40
CA ILE A 266 1.24 -22.24 32.53
C ILE A 266 0.60 -21.94 31.17
N GLN A 267 -0.75 -21.91 31.13
CA GLN A 267 -1.57 -21.66 29.92
C GLN A 267 -1.17 -20.39 29.15
N LEU A 268 -0.66 -19.36 29.84
CA LEU A 268 -0.19 -18.10 29.24
C LEU A 268 0.94 -18.33 28.22
N HIS A 269 1.89 -19.24 28.49
CA HIS A 269 3.02 -19.46 27.59
C HIS A 269 2.59 -20.09 26.26
N TYR A 270 1.55 -20.93 26.25
CA TYR A 270 0.99 -21.47 25.01
C TYR A 270 0.39 -20.36 24.14
N GLN A 271 -0.28 -19.38 24.76
CA GLN A 271 -0.82 -18.22 24.04
C GLN A 271 0.28 -17.33 23.48
N ILE A 272 1.34 -17.07 24.25
CA ILE A 272 2.53 -16.33 23.77
C ILE A 272 3.17 -17.06 22.59
N THR A 273 3.31 -18.38 22.67
CA THR A 273 3.84 -19.20 21.57
C THR A 273 2.98 -19.07 20.30
N ALA A 274 1.64 -19.07 20.44
CA ALA A 274 0.73 -18.87 19.32
C ALA A 274 0.88 -17.48 18.69
N VAL A 275 1.01 -16.41 19.49
CA VAL A 275 1.22 -15.04 18.99
C VAL A 275 2.56 -14.91 18.26
N ILE A 276 3.64 -15.49 18.78
CA ILE A 276 4.95 -15.53 18.11
C ILE A 276 4.84 -16.29 16.77
N GLY A 277 4.14 -17.44 16.77
CA GLY A 277 3.85 -18.22 15.57
C GLY A 277 3.10 -17.44 14.49
N LEU A 278 2.04 -16.73 14.88
CA LEU A 278 1.28 -15.85 13.99
C LEU A 278 2.14 -14.70 13.45
N GLY A 279 3.00 -14.11 14.29
CA GLY A 279 3.95 -13.08 13.86
C GLY A 279 4.97 -13.59 12.84
N MET A 280 5.50 -14.80 13.02
CA MET A 280 6.38 -15.45 12.03
C MET A 280 5.66 -15.64 10.68
N CYS A 281 4.44 -16.18 10.71
CA CYS A 281 3.65 -16.42 9.50
C CYS A 281 3.30 -15.11 8.77
N GLU A 282 2.86 -14.09 9.52
CA GLU A 282 2.54 -12.77 8.99
C GLU A 282 3.74 -12.14 8.28
N MET A 283 4.90 -12.07 8.95
CA MET A 283 6.10 -11.46 8.35
C MET A 283 6.58 -12.21 7.09
N ALA A 284 6.49 -13.54 7.11
CA ALA A 284 6.84 -14.37 5.95
C ALA A 284 5.87 -14.15 4.78
N LEU A 285 4.56 -14.13 5.02
CA LEU A 285 3.55 -13.91 3.98
C LEU A 285 3.69 -12.53 3.34
N TRP A 286 3.92 -11.48 4.13
CA TRP A 286 4.21 -10.14 3.60
C TRP A 286 5.50 -10.10 2.78
N TYR A 287 6.58 -10.75 3.24
CA TYR A 287 7.80 -10.86 2.45
C TYR A 287 7.55 -11.55 1.10
N PHE A 288 6.84 -12.69 1.10
CA PHE A 288 6.53 -13.42 -0.12
C PHE A 288 5.61 -12.63 -1.06
N GLU A 289 4.63 -11.90 -0.54
CA GLU A 289 3.79 -10.98 -1.31
C GLU A 289 4.66 -9.96 -2.07
N TYR A 290 5.56 -9.27 -1.38
CA TYR A 290 6.44 -8.28 -2.01
C TYR A 290 7.48 -8.88 -2.95
N ALA A 291 8.04 -10.04 -2.62
CA ALA A 291 8.99 -10.74 -3.48
C ALA A 291 8.33 -11.20 -4.79
N ASN A 292 7.16 -11.84 -4.71
CA ASN A 292 6.41 -12.26 -5.90
C ASN A 292 5.99 -11.04 -6.73
N PHE A 293 5.52 -9.96 -6.09
CA PHE A 293 5.16 -8.74 -6.80
C PHE A 293 6.37 -8.10 -7.49
N ASN A 294 7.56 -8.17 -6.88
CA ASN A 294 8.79 -7.69 -7.51
C ASN A 294 9.18 -8.50 -8.75
N ASP A 295 8.87 -9.79 -8.78
CA ASP A 295 9.22 -10.68 -9.89
C ASP A 295 8.18 -10.63 -11.03
N SER A 296 6.88 -10.65 -10.71
CA SER A 296 5.80 -10.72 -11.69
C SER A 296 5.35 -9.35 -12.21
N GLY A 297 5.50 -8.28 -11.42
CA GLY A 297 4.90 -6.96 -11.68
C GLY A 297 3.38 -6.88 -11.51
N SER A 298 2.77 -7.95 -11.02
CA SER A 298 1.35 -8.02 -10.67
C SER A 298 1.19 -8.51 -9.23
N ARG A 299 0.20 -7.99 -8.50
CA ARG A 299 -0.01 -8.39 -7.10
C ARG A 299 -0.70 -9.75 -7.04
N PRO A 300 -0.09 -10.76 -6.40
CA PRO A 300 -0.67 -12.09 -6.27
C PRO A 300 -1.79 -12.06 -5.22
N MET A 301 -3.01 -11.82 -5.66
CA MET A 301 -4.21 -11.70 -4.82
C MET A 301 -4.34 -12.76 -3.73
N GLY A 302 -4.02 -14.02 -4.04
CA GLY A 302 -4.08 -15.10 -3.05
C GLY A 302 -3.10 -14.91 -1.89
N ILE A 303 -1.83 -14.56 -2.16
CA ILE A 303 -0.83 -14.31 -1.12
C ILE A 303 -1.21 -13.05 -0.34
N THR A 304 -1.66 -11.99 -1.03
CA THR A 304 -2.12 -10.75 -0.39
C THR A 304 -3.23 -11.02 0.60
N LEU A 305 -4.23 -11.81 0.19
CA LEU A 305 -5.38 -12.16 1.00
C LEU A 305 -4.97 -12.95 2.24
N TRP A 306 -4.09 -13.95 2.09
CA TRP A 306 -3.55 -14.67 3.25
C TRP A 306 -2.74 -13.75 4.17
N ALA A 307 -1.89 -12.89 3.63
CA ALA A 307 -1.08 -11.96 4.42
C ALA A 307 -1.98 -11.03 5.26
N VAL A 308 -3.01 -10.46 4.65
CA VAL A 308 -4.02 -9.62 5.31
C VAL A 308 -4.77 -10.39 6.39
N THR A 309 -5.28 -11.59 6.08
CA THR A 309 -5.99 -12.41 7.06
C THR A 309 -5.12 -12.76 8.27
N PHE A 310 -3.86 -13.18 8.06
CA PHE A 310 -2.95 -13.47 9.17
C PHE A 310 -2.63 -12.22 10.00
N SER A 311 -2.49 -11.06 9.36
CA SER A 311 -2.36 -9.77 10.07
C SER A 311 -3.58 -9.46 10.93
N ALA A 312 -4.80 -9.59 10.41
CA ALA A 312 -6.02 -9.36 11.16
C ALA A 312 -6.22 -10.37 12.30
N ILE A 313 -5.88 -11.65 12.08
CA ILE A 313 -5.90 -12.69 13.12
C ILE A 313 -4.96 -12.32 14.25
N LYS A 314 -3.68 -12.02 13.94
CA LYS A 314 -2.68 -11.67 14.94
C LYS A 314 -3.14 -10.46 15.76
N LYS A 315 -3.59 -9.40 15.09
CA LYS A 315 -4.12 -8.18 15.72
C LYS A 315 -5.27 -8.47 16.67
N THR A 316 -6.17 -9.36 16.29
CA THR A 316 -7.33 -9.76 17.11
C THR A 316 -6.89 -10.60 18.30
N VAL A 317 -6.08 -11.64 18.07
CA VAL A 317 -5.60 -12.56 19.11
C VAL A 317 -4.78 -11.82 20.16
N SER A 318 -3.86 -10.94 19.77
CA SER A 318 -3.05 -10.15 20.71
C SER A 318 -3.91 -9.26 21.62
N ARG A 319 -4.90 -8.56 21.06
CA ARG A 319 -5.81 -7.69 21.84
C ARG A 319 -6.68 -8.48 22.82
N LEU A 320 -7.24 -9.60 22.35
CA LEU A 320 -8.04 -10.49 23.21
C LEU A 320 -7.19 -11.10 24.32
N LEU A 321 -5.98 -11.55 24.00
CA LEU A 321 -5.04 -12.09 24.97
C LEU A 321 -4.74 -11.06 26.06
N LEU A 322 -4.39 -9.83 25.69
CA LEU A 322 -4.06 -8.78 26.64
C LEU A 322 -5.25 -8.37 27.51
N LEU A 323 -6.45 -8.30 26.94
CA LEU A 323 -7.67 -8.06 27.70
C LEU A 323 -7.88 -9.18 28.74
N VAL A 324 -7.79 -10.43 28.33
CA VAL A 324 -8.05 -11.58 29.20
C VAL A 324 -6.96 -11.74 30.28
N VAL A 325 -5.70 -11.45 29.96
CA VAL A 325 -4.58 -11.41 30.92
C VAL A 325 -4.78 -10.29 31.94
N SER A 326 -5.22 -9.11 31.50
CA SER A 326 -5.52 -7.95 32.36
C SER A 326 -6.70 -8.22 33.30
N MET A 327 -7.65 -9.05 32.89
CA MET A 327 -8.75 -9.53 33.73
C MET A 327 -8.35 -10.61 34.75
N GLY A 328 -7.12 -11.13 34.67
CA GLY A 328 -6.61 -12.12 35.64
C GLY A 328 -6.75 -13.58 35.23
N TYR A 329 -7.06 -13.89 33.97
CA TYR A 329 -7.17 -15.28 33.50
C TYR A 329 -5.83 -16.02 33.59
N GLY A 330 -5.86 -17.29 33.96
CA GLY A 330 -4.67 -18.13 34.06
C GLY A 330 -3.80 -17.89 35.30
N VAL A 331 -3.87 -16.72 35.95
CA VAL A 331 -3.07 -16.38 37.15
C VAL A 331 -3.92 -16.19 38.41
N MET A 332 -5.10 -15.56 38.27
CA MET A 332 -5.97 -15.14 39.38
C MET A 332 -7.36 -15.76 39.35
N ARG A 333 -7.88 -16.08 38.15
CA ARG A 333 -9.19 -16.72 37.98
C ARG A 333 -9.07 -17.89 36.99
N PRO A 334 -9.55 -19.10 37.37
CA PRO A 334 -9.52 -20.25 36.46
C PRO A 334 -10.55 -20.15 35.33
N THR A 335 -11.63 -19.37 35.48
CA THR A 335 -12.67 -19.19 34.45
C THR A 335 -13.23 -17.76 34.42
N LEU A 336 -13.63 -17.27 33.23
CA LEU A 336 -14.19 -15.92 33.02
C LEU A 336 -15.73 -15.87 33.04
N GLY A 337 -16.41 -17.00 33.24
CA GLY A 337 -17.87 -17.08 33.31
C GLY A 337 -18.56 -16.50 32.07
N GLY A 338 -19.74 -15.88 32.25
CA GLY A 338 -20.56 -15.32 31.17
C GLY A 338 -19.99 -14.08 30.47
N ILE A 339 -18.85 -13.52 30.92
CA ILE A 339 -18.19 -12.39 30.25
C ILE A 339 -17.44 -12.87 29.00
N THR A 340 -17.04 -14.14 28.95
CA THR A 340 -16.29 -14.75 27.84
C THR A 340 -16.99 -14.57 26.48
N THR A 341 -18.33 -14.69 26.44
CA THR A 341 -19.11 -14.52 25.20
C THR A 341 -19.06 -13.09 24.68
N LYS A 342 -19.06 -12.08 25.57
CA LYS A 342 -18.93 -10.66 25.20
C LYS A 342 -17.54 -10.37 24.61
N ILE A 343 -16.50 -10.97 25.17
CA ILE A 343 -15.12 -10.82 24.69
C ILE A 343 -14.95 -11.46 23.31
N ILE A 344 -15.49 -12.66 23.11
CA ILE A 344 -15.46 -13.34 21.81
C ILE A 344 -16.22 -12.55 20.76
N LEU A 345 -17.42 -12.03 21.08
CA LEU A 345 -18.19 -11.20 20.18
C LEU A 345 -17.44 -9.93 19.78
N LEU A 346 -16.81 -9.24 20.74
CA LEU A 346 -15.99 -8.08 20.48
C LEU A 346 -14.81 -8.42 19.56
N GLY A 347 -14.14 -9.54 19.81
CA GLY A 347 -13.06 -10.04 18.96
C GLY A 347 -13.50 -10.32 17.52
N ALA A 348 -14.68 -10.93 17.34
CA ALA A 348 -15.22 -11.21 16.01
C ALA A 348 -15.54 -9.91 15.25
N VAL A 349 -16.16 -8.93 15.91
CA VAL A 349 -16.44 -7.61 15.31
C VAL A 349 -15.14 -6.91 14.92
N TYR A 350 -14.12 -6.95 15.80
CA TYR A 350 -12.82 -6.37 15.52
C TYR A 350 -12.11 -7.05 14.34
N PHE A 351 -12.12 -8.38 14.28
CA PHE A 351 -11.54 -9.14 13.19
C PHE A 351 -12.15 -8.76 11.83
N VAL A 352 -13.49 -8.73 11.75
CA VAL A 352 -14.19 -8.37 10.51
C VAL A 352 -13.88 -6.92 10.09
N ALA A 353 -13.87 -5.99 11.04
CA ALA A 353 -13.55 -4.59 10.76
C ALA A 353 -12.09 -4.40 10.31
N SER A 354 -11.14 -5.10 10.96
CA SER A 354 -9.72 -5.06 10.62
C SER A 354 -9.46 -5.68 9.25
N GLU A 355 -10.07 -6.84 8.95
CA GLU A 355 -9.93 -7.52 7.67
C GLU A 355 -10.48 -6.64 6.53
N ALA A 356 -11.67 -6.07 6.70
CA ALA A 356 -12.26 -5.20 5.70
C ALA A 356 -11.39 -3.96 5.42
N LEU A 357 -10.82 -3.36 6.47
CA LEU A 357 -9.91 -2.22 6.33
C LEU A 357 -8.64 -2.60 5.57
N GLU A 358 -7.98 -3.69 5.96
CA GLU A 358 -6.73 -4.13 5.34
C GLU A 358 -6.92 -4.59 3.89
N LEU A 359 -8.04 -5.24 3.59
CA LEU A 359 -8.40 -5.64 2.23
C LEU A 359 -8.56 -4.42 1.32
N VAL A 360 -9.29 -3.39 1.78
CA VAL A 360 -9.46 -2.14 1.02
C VAL A 360 -8.14 -1.38 0.88
N GLU A 361 -7.29 -1.38 1.90
CA GLU A 361 -5.99 -0.70 1.84
C GLU A 361 -5.03 -1.33 0.82
N HIS A 362 -5.05 -2.66 0.68
CA HIS A 362 -4.10 -3.37 -0.18
C HIS A 362 -4.67 -3.72 -1.56
N LEU A 363 -5.98 -3.90 -1.72
CA LEU A 363 -6.59 -4.30 -2.98
C LEU A 363 -7.50 -3.23 -3.60
N GLY A 364 -7.88 -2.19 -2.86
CA GLY A 364 -8.86 -1.20 -3.28
C GLY A 364 -8.38 -0.19 -4.34
N ASN A 365 -7.23 -0.38 -4.99
CA ASN A 365 -6.57 0.67 -5.78
C ASN A 365 -7.13 0.89 -7.20
N ILE A 366 -8.31 0.34 -7.52
CA ILE A 366 -8.85 0.35 -8.90
C ILE A 366 -9.92 1.44 -9.10
N ASN A 367 -10.43 2.09 -8.04
CA ASN A 367 -11.50 3.09 -8.21
C ASN A 367 -11.31 4.33 -7.33
N ASP A 368 -11.53 5.53 -7.88
CA ASP A 368 -11.58 6.82 -7.17
C ASP A 368 -12.56 6.85 -5.97
N PHE A 369 -13.48 5.88 -5.89
CA PHE A 369 -14.35 5.64 -4.74
C PHE A 369 -13.61 5.14 -3.48
N ALA A 370 -12.37 4.63 -3.61
CA ALA A 370 -11.59 4.03 -2.54
C ALA A 370 -11.11 5.04 -1.47
N GLY A 371 -10.88 6.30 -1.85
CA GLY A 371 -10.43 7.33 -0.91
C GLY A 371 -11.47 7.66 0.17
N LYS A 372 -12.75 7.75 -0.22
CA LYS A 372 -13.86 8.02 0.71
C LYS A 372 -14.26 6.77 1.52
N SER A 373 -14.25 5.59 0.90
CA SER A 373 -14.56 4.33 1.61
C SER A 373 -13.51 3.97 2.66
N ARG A 374 -12.23 4.29 2.43
CA ARG A 374 -11.15 4.09 3.41
C ARG A 374 -11.40 4.84 4.71
N LEU A 375 -11.77 6.13 4.65
CA LEU A 375 -12.00 6.93 5.86
C LEU A 375 -13.17 6.35 6.70
N PHE A 376 -14.20 5.84 6.02
CA PHE A 376 -15.34 5.20 6.66
C PHE A 376 -14.97 3.89 7.38
N LEU A 377 -14.00 3.12 6.88
CA LEU A 377 -13.54 1.88 7.51
C LEU A 377 -12.51 2.10 8.64
N VAL A 378 -11.70 3.15 8.54
CA VAL A 378 -10.71 3.47 9.58
C VAL A 378 -11.38 3.87 10.90
N LEU A 379 -12.48 4.62 10.85
CA LEU A 379 -13.13 5.17 12.02
C LEU A 379 -13.68 4.09 12.99
N PRO A 380 -14.44 3.07 12.53
CA PRO A 380 -14.88 1.96 13.39
C PRO A 380 -13.73 1.18 14.03
N VAL A 381 -12.66 0.91 13.29
CA VAL A 381 -11.49 0.17 13.82
C VAL A 381 -10.80 0.99 14.91
N ALA A 382 -10.61 2.29 14.71
CA ALA A 382 -10.02 3.18 15.71
C ALA A 382 -10.86 3.28 17.00
N LEU A 383 -12.19 3.33 16.87
CA LEU A 383 -13.10 3.33 18.03
C LEU A 383 -13.01 2.01 18.82
N LEU A 384 -12.93 0.87 18.12
CA LEU A 384 -12.74 -0.43 18.77
C LEU A 384 -11.38 -0.52 19.47
N ASP A 385 -10.31 -0.01 18.85
CA ASP A 385 -8.98 0.05 19.46
C ASP A 385 -9.00 0.88 20.77
N ALA A 386 -9.61 2.07 20.74
CA ALA A 386 -9.78 2.90 21.93
C ALA A 386 -10.59 2.18 23.04
N PHE A 387 -11.66 1.49 22.64
CA PHE A 387 -12.47 0.70 23.58
C PHE A 387 -11.67 -0.44 24.22
N PHE A 388 -10.88 -1.19 23.44
CA PHE A 388 -9.98 -2.21 23.97
C PHE A 388 -9.01 -1.64 25.01
N ILE A 389 -8.34 -0.53 24.69
CA ILE A 389 -7.38 0.11 25.59
C ILE A 389 -8.03 0.49 26.92
N ILE A 390 -9.16 1.19 26.88
CA ILE A 390 -9.89 1.60 28.09
C ILE A 390 -10.30 0.38 28.93
N TRP A 391 -10.80 -0.67 28.29
CA TRP A 391 -11.22 -1.87 29.00
C TRP A 391 -10.04 -2.65 29.60
N ILE A 392 -8.91 -2.73 28.89
CA ILE A 392 -7.66 -3.33 29.37
C ILE A 392 -7.20 -2.63 30.65
N PHE A 393 -7.01 -1.30 30.60
CA PHE A 393 -6.56 -0.53 31.77
C PHE A 393 -7.56 -0.59 32.93
N SER A 394 -8.86 -0.48 32.66
CA SER A 394 -9.89 -0.60 33.71
C SER A 394 -9.88 -1.98 34.38
N SER A 395 -9.72 -3.04 33.59
CA SER A 395 -9.65 -4.42 34.10
C SER A 395 -8.38 -4.63 34.93
N LEU A 396 -7.26 -4.11 34.44
CA LEU A 396 -5.97 -4.18 35.10
C LEU A 396 -5.98 -3.48 36.46
N SER A 397 -6.52 -2.26 36.54
CA SER A 397 -6.65 -1.52 37.82
C SER A 397 -7.49 -2.29 38.83
N LYS A 398 -8.64 -2.84 38.43
CA LYS A 398 -9.50 -3.67 39.29
C LYS A 398 -8.79 -4.96 39.76
N THR A 399 -7.98 -5.57 38.91
CA THR A 399 -7.20 -6.76 39.27
C THR A 399 -6.10 -6.40 40.26
N LEU A 400 -5.42 -5.26 40.06
CA LEU A 400 -4.37 -4.76 40.95
C LEU A 400 -4.92 -4.44 42.35
N GLU A 401 -6.06 -3.75 42.46
CA GLU A 401 -6.73 -3.46 43.74
C GLU A 401 -7.08 -4.75 44.50
N LYS A 402 -7.66 -5.74 43.80
CA LYS A 402 -7.98 -7.05 44.41
C LYS A 402 -6.74 -7.79 44.89
N LEU A 403 -5.63 -7.69 44.16
CA LEU A 403 -4.35 -8.29 44.52
C LEU A 403 -3.71 -7.61 45.74
N GLN A 404 -3.82 -6.28 45.83
CA GLN A 404 -3.36 -5.51 47.00
C GLN A 404 -4.12 -5.92 48.26
N MET A 405 -5.45 -6.07 48.16
CA MET A 405 -6.29 -6.51 49.28
C MET A 405 -5.98 -7.95 49.73
N ARG A 406 -5.56 -8.83 48.81
CA ARG A 406 -5.22 -10.24 49.10
C ARG A 406 -3.77 -10.46 49.54
N ARG A 407 -2.94 -9.41 49.63
CA ARG A 407 -1.51 -9.46 50.06
C ARG A 407 -0.62 -10.48 49.32
N SER A 408 -0.95 -10.89 48.10
CA SER A 408 -0.08 -11.81 47.34
C SER A 408 1.05 -11.03 46.65
N MET A 409 2.15 -10.81 47.37
CA MET A 409 3.26 -9.93 46.94
C MET A 409 3.88 -10.33 45.58
N ALA A 410 4.08 -11.64 45.33
CA ALA A 410 4.67 -12.11 44.08
C ALA A 410 3.79 -11.85 42.85
N LYS A 411 2.47 -12.07 42.96
CA LYS A 411 1.53 -11.78 41.85
C LYS A 411 1.35 -10.29 41.64
N LEU A 412 1.36 -9.50 42.73
CA LEU A 412 1.27 -8.04 42.65
C LEU A 412 2.47 -7.45 41.88
N GLU A 413 3.68 -7.95 42.14
CA GLU A 413 4.89 -7.49 41.44
C GLU A 413 4.83 -7.79 39.94
N LEU A 414 4.38 -8.98 39.55
CA LEU A 414 4.18 -9.35 38.15
C LEU A 414 3.20 -8.38 37.46
N TYR A 415 2.05 -8.12 38.08
CA TYR A 415 1.05 -7.21 37.52
C TYR A 415 1.52 -5.75 37.47
N ARG A 416 2.32 -5.29 38.45
CA ARG A 416 2.94 -3.95 38.39
C ARG A 416 3.93 -3.84 37.24
N LYS A 417 4.79 -4.84 37.02
CA LYS A 417 5.72 -4.88 35.87
C LYS A 417 4.95 -4.88 34.55
N PHE A 418 3.85 -5.63 34.47
CA PHE A 418 2.96 -5.63 33.31
C PHE A 418 2.31 -4.25 33.07
N THR A 419 1.76 -3.61 34.10
CA THR A 419 1.19 -2.25 33.97
C THR A 419 2.22 -1.22 33.54
N ASN A 420 3.44 -1.27 34.09
CA ASN A 420 4.52 -0.36 33.72
C ASN A 420 4.96 -0.57 32.26
N ALA A 421 5.10 -1.83 31.83
CA ALA A 421 5.44 -2.16 30.44
C ALA A 421 4.33 -1.67 29.47
N LEU A 422 3.06 -1.89 29.83
CA LEU A 422 1.93 -1.41 29.04
C LEU A 422 1.90 0.12 28.95
N ALA A 423 2.15 0.84 30.06
CA ALA A 423 2.20 2.30 30.07
C ALA A 423 3.34 2.85 29.20
N VAL A 424 4.53 2.25 29.27
CA VAL A 424 5.67 2.61 28.41
C VAL A 424 5.34 2.39 26.94
N SER A 425 4.71 1.26 26.58
CA SER A 425 4.28 0.98 25.20
C SER A 425 3.31 2.05 24.68
N VAL A 426 2.31 2.44 25.47
CA VAL A 426 1.36 3.50 25.09
C VAL A 426 2.07 4.84 24.92
N LEU A 427 2.97 5.22 25.84
CA LEU A 427 3.72 6.47 25.74
C LEU A 427 4.64 6.52 24.52
N LEU A 428 5.36 5.44 24.22
CA LEU A 428 6.17 5.33 23.01
C LEU A 428 5.31 5.46 21.75
N SER A 429 4.12 4.86 21.76
CA SER A 429 3.19 4.94 20.63
C SER A 429 2.68 6.37 20.43
N VAL A 430 2.31 7.08 21.50
CA VAL A 430 1.86 8.48 21.44
C VAL A 430 3.01 9.39 21.01
N ALA A 431 4.21 9.20 21.54
CA ALA A 431 5.40 9.96 21.14
C ALA A 431 5.73 9.77 19.66
N TRP A 432 5.60 8.52 19.17
CA TRP A 432 5.80 8.21 17.76
C TRP A 432 4.75 8.86 16.86
N ILE A 433 3.47 8.79 17.24
CA ILE A 433 2.39 9.49 16.52
C ILE A 433 2.64 11.00 16.54
N GLY A 434 3.10 11.55 17.68
CA GLY A 434 3.49 12.95 17.79
C GLY A 434 4.62 13.32 16.84
N TYR A 435 5.68 12.51 16.78
CA TYR A 435 6.78 12.68 15.83
C TYR A 435 6.29 12.60 14.37
N GLU A 436 5.41 11.66 14.04
CA GLU A 436 4.81 11.59 12.70
C GLU A 436 4.01 12.85 12.37
N VAL A 437 3.16 13.33 13.29
CA VAL A 437 2.35 14.53 13.08
C VAL A 437 3.21 15.78 13.00
N GLU A 438 4.27 15.87 13.81
CA GLU A 438 5.24 16.96 13.76
C GLU A 438 6.05 16.91 12.47
N SER A 439 6.49 15.75 12.01
CA SER A 439 7.15 15.59 10.71
C SER A 439 6.21 15.94 9.54
N LEU A 440 4.91 15.66 9.69
CA LEU A 440 3.88 15.97 8.72
C LEU A 440 3.58 17.48 8.71
N SER A 441 3.41 18.09 9.88
CA SER A 441 3.15 19.52 10.04
C SER A 441 4.38 20.34 9.66
N LEU A 442 5.60 19.87 9.92
CA LEU A 442 6.84 20.47 9.43
C LEU A 442 6.92 20.36 7.90
N SER A 443 6.54 19.21 7.31
CA SER A 443 6.50 19.07 5.85
C SER A 443 5.43 19.96 5.19
N LEU A 444 4.27 20.14 5.83
CA LEU A 444 3.21 21.03 5.38
C LEU A 444 3.55 22.50 5.61
N ALA A 445 4.11 22.85 6.76
CA ALA A 445 4.56 24.19 7.10
C ALA A 445 5.72 24.60 6.19
N LEU A 446 6.70 23.73 5.94
CA LEU A 446 7.74 23.96 4.92
C LEU A 446 7.10 24.12 3.53
N SER A 447 6.11 23.31 3.15
CA SER A 447 5.42 23.48 1.86
C SER A 447 4.64 24.80 1.74
N LEU A 448 4.02 25.29 2.83
CA LEU A 448 3.31 26.58 2.87
C LEU A 448 4.27 27.77 2.97
N SER A 449 5.37 27.65 3.72
CA SER A 449 6.39 28.69 3.87
C SER A 449 7.28 28.83 2.63
N LEU A 450 7.45 27.76 1.84
CA LEU A 450 8.21 27.76 0.58
C LEU A 450 7.42 28.23 -0.65
N VAL A 451 6.10 28.48 -0.53
CA VAL A 451 5.35 29.32 -1.49
C VAL A 451 5.92 30.76 -1.53
N HIS A 452 6.79 31.13 -0.58
CA HIS A 452 7.49 32.42 -0.55
C HIS A 452 9.00 32.40 -0.85
N ASN A 453 9.65 31.24 -1.05
CA ASN A 453 11.07 31.23 -1.42
C ASN A 453 11.48 29.92 -2.11
N MET A 454 11.81 30.01 -3.40
CA MET A 454 12.30 28.89 -4.21
C MET A 454 13.75 28.51 -3.87
N ARG A 455 14.06 27.21 -4.11
CA ARG A 455 15.39 26.55 -4.09
C ARG A 455 15.85 26.05 -2.70
N ALA A 456 15.47 24.82 -2.33
CA ALA A 456 16.34 23.81 -1.65
C ALA A 456 15.59 22.71 -0.85
N TYR A 457 14.55 22.03 -1.36
CA TYR A 457 13.87 20.99 -0.54
C TYR A 457 13.47 19.70 -1.28
N ALA A 458 14.16 19.36 -2.37
CA ALA A 458 13.87 18.15 -3.14
C ALA A 458 14.39 16.85 -2.47
N LEU A 459 15.39 16.92 -1.59
CA LEU A 459 15.99 15.76 -0.92
C LEU A 459 15.27 15.33 0.37
N CYS A 460 14.74 16.27 1.16
CA CYS A 460 14.06 15.94 2.41
C CYS A 460 12.66 15.36 2.19
N HIS A 461 11.96 15.81 1.13
CA HIS A 461 10.59 15.41 0.83
C HIS A 461 10.46 13.96 0.31
N LEU A 462 11.49 13.42 -0.36
CA LEU A 462 11.53 12.00 -0.76
C LEU A 462 11.84 11.08 0.43
N CYS A 463 12.79 11.45 1.28
CA CYS A 463 13.16 10.64 2.46
C CYS A 463 12.00 10.50 3.47
N LEU A 464 11.18 11.56 3.60
CA LEU A 464 10.00 11.59 4.48
C LEU A 464 8.74 10.97 3.88
N THR A 465 8.63 10.76 2.56
CA THR A 465 7.46 10.06 1.97
C THR A 465 7.66 8.55 1.83
N ASP A 466 8.91 8.09 1.77
CA ASP A 466 9.25 6.67 1.80
C ASP A 466 9.12 6.06 3.21
N THR A 467 9.43 6.83 4.27
CA THR A 467 9.17 6.42 5.66
C THR A 467 7.68 6.42 6.02
N LYS A 468 6.87 7.30 5.42
CA LYS A 468 5.43 7.46 5.71
C LYS A 468 4.55 6.22 5.45
N ARG A 469 4.98 5.25 4.62
CA ARG A 469 4.20 4.03 4.33
C ARG A 469 4.77 2.78 5.02
N ALA A 470 6.08 2.75 5.30
CA ALA A 470 6.72 1.77 6.19
C ALA A 470 6.36 1.98 7.67
N LEU A 471 6.03 3.22 8.06
CA LEU A 471 5.57 3.53 9.40
C LEU A 471 4.08 3.22 9.63
N ILE A 472 3.25 3.23 8.57
CA ILE A 472 1.85 2.80 8.67
C ILE A 472 1.76 1.28 8.90
N THR A 473 2.79 0.53 8.53
CA THR A 473 2.98 -0.89 8.89
C THR A 473 3.61 -1.05 10.28
N CYS A 474 4.47 -0.11 10.71
CA CYS A 474 4.87 0.04 12.12
C CYS A 474 3.68 0.39 13.05
N LYS A 475 2.61 0.97 12.50
CA LYS A 475 1.41 1.54 13.16
C LYS A 475 0.63 0.59 14.05
N ILE A 476 0.95 -0.71 14.09
CA ILE A 476 0.28 -1.67 14.97
C ILE A 476 1.25 -2.69 15.59
N GLN A 477 2.52 -2.76 15.14
CA GLN A 477 3.48 -3.77 15.62
C GLN A 477 4.05 -3.43 17.00
N ILE A 478 4.12 -2.14 17.35
CA ILE A 478 4.47 -1.67 18.71
C ILE A 478 3.23 -1.62 19.62
N PHE A 479 2.04 -1.49 19.04
CA PHE A 479 0.83 -1.35 19.84
C PHE A 479 0.50 -2.61 20.63
N PHE A 480 0.84 -3.81 20.12
CA PHE A 480 0.60 -5.07 20.82
C PHE A 480 1.52 -6.21 20.32
N ILE A 481 2.72 -6.32 20.90
CA ILE A 481 3.18 -7.67 21.31
C ILE A 481 2.21 -8.15 22.40
#